data_AF-A0A1H3GEB6-F1
#
_entry.id   AF-A0A1H3GEB6-F1
#
_cell.length_a   1.000
_cell.length_b   1.000
_cell.length_c   1.000
_cell.angle_alpha   90.00
_cell.angle_beta   90.00
_cell.angle_gamma   90.00
#
_symmetry.space_group_name_H-M   'P 1'
#
loop_
_entity.id
_entity.type
_entity.pdbx_description
1 polymer ?
#
loop_
_entity_poly.entity_id
_entity_poly.type
_entity_poly.pdbx_seq_one_letter_code
_entity_poly.pdbx_strand_id
1 'polypeptide(L)' 'MKLLHIHKHKFSPQGVAVLAESSISMHKWPEIGYGAFDVFMCGDACFWPAVDVLAAAFETGDVHVR' A
#
# COMPACT_ATOMS: atom_id res chain seq x y z
N MET A 1 -12.90 8.17 -2.03
CA MET A 1 -11.53 7.98 -2.53
C MET A 1 -11.54 8.15 -4.05
N LYS A 2 -10.85 9.15 -4.60
CA LYS A 2 -10.76 9.37 -6.05
C LYS A 2 -9.32 9.11 -6.47
N LEU A 3 -9.12 8.14 -7.36
CA LEU A 3 -7.80 7.83 -7.91
C LEU A 3 -7.39 8.97 -8.85
N LEU A 4 -6.39 9.77 -8.47
CA LEU A 4 -5.93 10.89 -9.29
C LEU A 4 -4.88 10.45 -10.31
N HIS A 5 -3.78 9.84 -9.86
CA HIS A 5 -2.68 9.41 -10.74
C HIS A 5 -1.97 8.19 -10.17
N ILE A 6 -1.78 7.14 -10.97
CA ILE A 6 -0.95 5.99 -10.57
C ILE A 6 0.42 6.09 -11.26
N HIS A 7 1.46 6.26 -10.45
CA HIS A 7 2.85 6.06 -10.89
C HIS A 7 3.31 4.67 -10.45
N LYS A 8 3.69 3.82 -11.41
CA LYS A 8 4.28 2.50 -11.16
C LYS A 8 5.70 2.49 -11.71
N HIS A 9 6.68 2.54 -10.82
CA HIS A 9 8.05 2.22 -11.19
C HIS A 9 8.38 0.82 -10.67
N LYS A 10 8.63 -0.11 -11.58
CA LYS A 10 9.18 -1.43 -11.25
C LYS A 10 10.70 -1.28 -11.23
N PHE A 11 11.29 -0.86 -10.10
CA PHE A 11 12.73 -1.03 -9.96
C PHE A 11 13.00 -2.50 -9.66
N SER A 12 14.04 -3.04 -10.29
CA SER A 12 14.68 -4.23 -9.78
C SER A 12 15.65 -3.72 -8.70
N PRO A 13 15.41 -3.92 -7.39
CA PRO A 13 14.48 -4.89 -6.76
C PRO A 13 13.18 -4.31 -6.15
N GLN A 14 13.00 -2.99 -6.03
CA GLN A 14 11.90 -2.38 -5.25
C GLN A 14 10.89 -1.56 -6.11
N GLY A 15 9.59 -1.56 -5.78
CA GLY A 15 8.59 -0.77 -6.51
C GLY A 15 7.86 0.20 -5.60
N VAL A 16 7.83 1.49 -5.95
CA VAL A 16 7.16 2.56 -5.19
C VAL A 16 5.99 3.13 -5.99
N ALA A 17 4.87 3.39 -5.31
CA ALA A 17 3.73 4.14 -5.83
C ALA A 17 3.48 5.36 -4.94
N VAL A 18 3.04 6.48 -5.51
CA VAL A 18 2.64 7.70 -4.78
C VAL A 18 1.39 8.26 -5.44
N LEU A 19 0.37 8.60 -4.64
CA LEU A 19 -0.82 9.36 -5.07
C LEU A 19 -0.89 10.66 -4.27
N ALA A 20 -1.31 11.77 -4.90
CA ALA A 20 -1.51 13.06 -4.24
C ALA A 20 -2.93 13.17 -3.62
N GLU A 21 -3.04 13.92 -2.51
CA GLU A 21 -4.15 14.06 -1.52
C GLU A 21 -4.43 12.87 -0.58
N SER A 22 -4.04 11.66 -0.98
CA SER A 22 -3.92 10.48 -0.10
C SER A 22 -2.84 9.58 -0.71
N SER A 23 -1.65 9.51 -0.11
CA SER A 23 -0.55 8.73 -0.69
C SER A 23 -0.54 7.32 -0.13
N ILE A 24 -0.58 6.33 -1.02
CA ILE A 24 -0.25 4.94 -0.67
C ILE A 24 1.09 4.60 -1.29
N SER A 25 2.13 4.44 -0.46
CA SER A 25 3.40 3.85 -0.86
C SER A 25 3.46 2.38 -0.46
N MET A 26 4.22 1.62 -1.25
CA MET A 26 4.42 0.20 -1.05
C MET A 26 5.90 -0.09 -1.20
N HIS A 27 6.41 -0.99 -0.37
CA HIS A 27 7.74 -1.58 -0.48
C HIS A 27 7.61 -3.09 -0.32
N LYS A 28 8.25 -3.86 -1.21
CA LYS A 28 8.23 -5.33 -1.18
C LYS A 28 9.63 -5.88 -1.07
N TRP A 29 9.77 -6.93 -0.26
CA TRP A 29 10.95 -7.79 -0.15
C TRP A 29 10.52 -9.25 -0.36
N PRO A 30 10.39 -9.69 -1.62
CA PRO A 30 9.99 -11.06 -1.96
C PRO A 30 10.88 -12.14 -1.34
N GLU A 31 12.16 -11.84 -1.13
CA GLU A 31 13.17 -12.75 -0.55
C GLU A 31 12.83 -13.21 0.87
N ILE A 32 12.03 -12.44 1.60
CA ILE A 32 11.56 -12.75 2.96
C ILE A 32 10.02 -12.77 3.05
N GLY A 33 9.33 -12.69 1.92
CA GLY A 33 7.86 -12.66 1.86
C GLY A 33 7.23 -11.45 2.55
N TYR A 34 7.93 -10.30 2.62
CA TYR A 34 7.48 -9.13 3.36
C TYR A 34 7.02 -7.99 2.45
N GLY A 35 5.95 -7.31 2.85
CA GLY A 35 5.45 -6.10 2.22
C GLY A 35 5.12 -5.04 3.26
N ALA A 36 5.66 -3.83 3.08
CA ALA A 36 5.31 -2.66 3.88
C ALA A 36 4.48 -1.70 3.04
N PHE A 37 3.44 -1.12 3.64
CA PHE A 37 2.58 -0.13 3.00
C PHE A 37 2.43 1.07 3.92
N ASP A 38 2.65 2.27 3.38
CA ASP A 38 2.30 3.51 4.06
C ASP A 38 1.03 4.03 3.43
N VAL A 39 -0.06 4.04 4.18
CA VAL A 39 -1.37 4.48 3.70
C VAL A 39 -1.69 5.80 4.39
N PHE A 40 -1.47 6.91 3.69
CA PHE A 40 -1.85 8.23 4.16
C PHE A 40 -3.20 8.62 3.54
N MET A 41 -4.20 8.86 4.38
CA MET A 41 -5.51 9.34 3.94
C MET A 41 -5.83 10.69 4.58
N CYS A 42 -6.49 11.58 3.83
CA CYS A 42 -7.01 12.86 4.34
C CYS A 42 -8.54 12.78 4.53
N GLY A 43 -9.06 13.51 5.52
CA GLY A 43 -10.50 13.66 5.78
C GLY A 43 -11.16 12.43 6.42
N ASP A 44 -12.44 12.20 6.13
CA ASP A 44 -13.26 11.11 6.71
C ASP A 44 -13.01 9.73 6.06
N ALA A 45 -11.86 9.55 5.44
CA ALA A 45 -11.52 8.30 4.77
C ALA A 45 -11.27 7.19 5.81
N CYS A 46 -12.08 6.13 5.77
CA CYS A 46 -11.89 4.97 6.64
C CYS A 46 -10.63 4.20 6.22
N PHE A 47 -9.68 4.09 7.15
CA PHE A 47 -8.41 3.38 6.99
C PHE A 47 -8.58 1.85 6.90
N TRP A 48 -9.40 1.27 7.78
CA TRP A 48 -9.53 -0.20 7.92
C TRP A 48 -9.90 -0.96 6.64
N PRO A 49 -10.83 -0.48 5.79
CA PRO A 49 -11.12 -1.12 4.51
C PRO A 49 -9.89 -1.26 3.59
N ALA A 50 -8.92 -0.34 3.66
CA ALA A 50 -7.69 -0.47 2.88
C ALA A 50 -6.81 -1.62 3.41
N VAL A 51 -6.77 -1.82 4.73
CA VAL A 51 -6.05 -2.94 5.34
C VAL A 51 -6.61 -4.27 4.88
N ASP A 52 -7.94 -4.43 4.89
CA ASP A 52 -8.61 -5.66 4.45
C ASP A 52 -8.33 -5.98 2.98
N VAL A 53 -8.40 -4.96 2.11
CA VAL A 53 -8.10 -5.09 0.68
C VAL A 53 -6.64 -5.49 0.47
N LEU A 54 -5.70 -4.88 1.20
CA LEU A 54 -4.28 -5.23 1.10
C LEU A 54 -4.00 -6.63 1.63
N ALA A 55 -4.60 -7.02 2.75
CA ALA A 55 -4.45 -8.35 3.32
C ALA A 55 -4.90 -9.44 2.34
N ALA A 56 -6.08 -9.25 1.74
CA ALA A 56 -6.63 -10.16 0.74
C ALA A 56 -5.81 -10.19 -0.56
N ALA A 57 -5.37 -9.02 -1.06
CA ALA A 57 -4.62 -8.94 -2.32
C ALA A 57 -3.23 -9.57 -2.26
N PHE A 58 -2.64 -9.66 -1.05
CA PHE A 58 -1.32 -10.25 -0.82
C PHE A 58 -1.39 -11.62 -0.15
N GLU A 59 -2.59 -12.17 0.09
CA GLU A 59 -2.82 -13.47 0.73
C GLU A 59 -2.00 -13.62 2.02
N THR A 60 -1.88 -12.53 2.80
CA THR A 60 -1.08 -12.54 4.03
C THR A 60 -1.91 -13.00 5.22
N GLY A 61 -1.36 -13.92 6.01
CA GLY A 61 -1.97 -14.40 7.25
C GLY A 61 -1.67 -13.52 8.47
N ASP A 62 -0.75 -12.55 8.32
CA ASP A 62 -0.31 -11.68 9.40
C ASP A 62 -0.24 -10.23 8.93
N VAL A 63 -0.79 -9.32 9.73
CA VAL A 63 -0.90 -7.90 9.42
C VAL A 63 -0.64 -7.09 10.68
N HIS A 64 0.39 -6.25 10.62
CA HIS A 64 0.74 -5.33 11.70
C HIS A 64 0.47 -3.88 11.27
N VAL A 65 -0.48 -3.24 11.92
CA VAL A 65 -0.79 -1.80 11.77
C VAL A 65 -0.17 -1.03 12.94
N ARG A 66 0.45 0.11 12.67
CA ARG A 66 0.99 1.03 13.69
C ARG A 66 0.46 2.44 13.51
#